data_AF-A0A7W1B463-F1
#
_entry.id   AF-A0A7W1B463-F1
#
_cell.length_a   1.000
_cell.length_b   1.000
_cell.length_c   1.000
_cell.angle_alpha   90.00
_cell.angle_beta   90.00
_cell.angle_gamma   90.00
#
_symmetry.space_group_name_H-M   'P 1'
#
loop_
_entity.id
_entity.type
_entity.pdbx_description
1 polymer ?
#
loop_
_entity_poly.entity_id
_entity_poly.type
_entity_poly.pdbx_seq_one_letter_code
_entity_poly.pdbx_strand_id
1 'polypeptide(L)'
;MASGSARAAGCLLIAFTVVVALVLGVFFWLRGQGLTSPVPGQQRCVATAEGSAVALDLDQAHFTSIIVGLSVRRGLAPRAASIAMATAYQETGIRNLDYGDRDSVGLFQQRPSQGWGTKAQLMDPYYATNKFYDALVKIKDWETGDVNDIAQRVQRSGYPE
;
A
#
# COMPACT_ATOMS: atom_id res chain seq x y z
N MET A 1 -9.78 48.43 -37.33
CA MET A 1 -9.64 48.30 -35.86
C MET A 1 -10.32 47.04 -35.26
N ALA A 2 -10.64 46.00 -36.06
CA ALA A 2 -11.38 44.81 -35.56
C ALA A 2 -10.51 43.57 -35.22
N SER A 3 -9.19 43.63 -35.41
CA SER A 3 -8.29 42.47 -35.26
C SER A 3 -7.74 42.24 -33.84
N GLY A 4 -7.86 43.23 -32.94
CA GLY A 4 -7.34 43.16 -31.57
C GLY A 4 -8.24 42.43 -30.59
N SER A 5 -9.57 42.56 -30.75
CA SER A 5 -10.57 41.96 -29.84
C SER A 5 -10.67 40.44 -29.98
N ALA A 6 -10.58 39.91 -31.20
CA ALA A 6 -10.63 38.47 -31.46
C ALA A 6 -9.40 37.72 -30.89
N ARG A 7 -8.21 38.35 -30.94
CA ARG A 7 -6.98 37.79 -30.35
C ARG A 7 -7.03 37.80 -28.81
N ALA A 8 -7.56 38.86 -28.21
CA ALA A 8 -7.76 38.95 -26.76
C ALA A 8 -8.79 37.93 -26.25
N ALA A 9 -9.90 37.74 -26.98
CA ALA A 9 -10.91 36.72 -26.65
C ALA A 9 -10.36 35.28 -26.77
N GLY A 10 -9.53 35.02 -27.77
CA GLY A 10 -8.83 33.73 -27.92
C GLY A 10 -7.86 33.44 -26.77
N CYS A 11 -7.07 34.43 -26.34
CA CYS A 11 -6.17 34.29 -25.18
C CYS A 11 -6.94 34.05 -23.87
N LEU A 12 -8.09 34.71 -23.67
CA LEU A 12 -8.94 34.52 -22.49
C LEU A 12 -9.55 33.11 -22.44
N LEU A 13 -10.00 32.58 -23.58
CA LEU A 13 -10.52 31.20 -23.68
C LEU A 13 -9.43 30.17 -23.38
N ILE A 14 -8.21 30.36 -23.90
CA ILE A 14 -7.07 29.47 -23.63
C ILE A 14 -6.66 29.54 -22.16
N ALA A 15 -6.58 30.74 -21.58
CA ALA A 15 -6.26 30.90 -20.16
C ALA A 15 -7.33 30.21 -19.28
N PHE A 16 -8.60 30.37 -19.62
CA PHE A 16 -9.70 29.72 -18.91
C PHE A 16 -9.61 28.20 -18.99
N THR A 17 -9.40 27.62 -20.18
CA THR A 17 -9.30 26.16 -20.33
C THR A 17 -8.10 25.58 -19.58
N VAL A 18 -6.95 26.26 -19.60
CA VAL A 18 -5.77 25.86 -18.82
C VAL A 18 -6.06 25.89 -17.32
N VAL A 19 -6.70 26.95 -16.81
CA VAL A 19 -7.07 27.06 -15.39
C VAL A 19 -8.05 25.94 -15.02
N VAL A 20 -9.08 25.67 -15.83
CA VAL A 20 -10.02 24.57 -15.58
C VAL A 20 -9.30 23.23 -15.56
N ALA A 21 -8.40 22.96 -16.51
CA ALA A 21 -7.63 21.72 -16.54
C ALA A 21 -6.74 21.55 -15.31
N LEU A 22 -6.08 22.63 -14.84
CA LEU A 22 -5.28 22.61 -13.62
C LEU A 22 -6.14 22.35 -12.38
N VAL A 23 -7.28 23.02 -12.26
CA VAL A 23 -8.21 22.83 -11.13
C VAL A 23 -8.73 21.40 -11.10
N LEU A 24 -9.16 20.86 -12.25
CA LEU A 24 -9.58 19.46 -12.35
C LEU A 24 -8.43 18.50 -12.02
N GLY A 25 -7.22 18.76 -12.54
CA GLY A 25 -6.04 17.95 -12.25
C GLY A 25 -5.71 17.90 -10.76
N VAL A 26 -5.69 19.06 -10.09
CA VAL A 26 -5.48 19.15 -8.63
C VAL A 26 -6.61 18.44 -7.89
N PHE A 27 -7.86 18.62 -8.30
CA PHE A 27 -9.00 17.95 -7.68
C PHE A 27 -8.88 16.42 -7.77
N PHE A 28 -8.60 15.86 -8.95
CA PHE A 28 -8.43 14.42 -9.12
C PHE A 28 -7.20 13.88 -8.39
N TRP A 29 -6.12 14.65 -8.32
CA TRP A 29 -4.94 14.29 -7.53
C TRP A 29 -5.26 14.24 -6.03
N LEU A 30 -5.89 15.28 -5.47
CA LEU A 30 -6.34 15.31 -4.07
C LEU A 30 -7.34 14.19 -3.75
N ARG A 31 -8.20 13.83 -4.71
CA ARG A 31 -9.11 12.68 -4.63
C ARG A 31 -8.35 11.36 -4.53
N GLY A 32 -7.34 11.15 -5.38
CA GLY A 32 -6.48 9.97 -5.34
C GLY A 32 -5.66 9.85 -4.05
N GLN A 33 -5.36 10.97 -3.39
CA GLN A 33 -4.69 11.02 -2.08
C GLN A 33 -5.66 10.87 -0.89
N GLY A 34 -6.98 10.77 -1.11
CA GLY A 34 -7.97 10.66 -0.03
C GLY A 34 -8.16 11.92 0.82
N LEU A 35 -7.61 13.07 0.41
CA LEU A 35 -7.68 14.35 1.13
C LEU A 35 -9.02 15.09 0.95
N THR A 36 -9.95 14.50 0.21
CA THR A 36 -11.27 15.08 -0.08
C THR A 36 -12.36 14.25 0.58
N SER A 37 -13.47 14.89 0.94
CA SER A 37 -14.61 14.17 1.50
C SER A 37 -15.12 13.12 0.49
N PRO A 38 -15.47 11.90 0.93
CA PRO A 38 -16.03 10.88 0.07
C PRO A 38 -17.35 11.39 -0.51
N VAL A 39 -17.67 10.99 -1.73
CA VAL A 39 -19.02 11.24 -2.25
C VAL A 39 -20.00 10.23 -1.63
N PRO A 40 -21.27 10.63 -1.43
CA PRO A 40 -22.29 9.72 -0.91
C PRO A 40 -22.31 8.39 -1.68
N GLY A 41 -22.27 7.26 -0.96
CA GLY A 41 -22.32 5.93 -1.53
C GLY A 41 -20.98 5.29 -1.91
N GLN A 42 -19.83 5.97 -1.74
CA GLN A 42 -18.54 5.29 -1.93
C GLN A 42 -18.20 4.35 -0.77
N GLN A 43 -17.83 3.12 -1.11
CA GLN A 43 -17.27 2.16 -0.17
C GLN A 43 -15.85 2.58 0.17
N ARG A 44 -15.58 2.80 1.45
CA ARG A 44 -14.24 3.05 2.00
C ARG A 44 -14.12 2.43 3.37
N CYS A 45 -12.92 2.02 3.73
CA CYS A 45 -12.60 1.63 5.10
C CYS A 45 -11.81 2.76 5.76
N VAL A 46 -12.07 3.04 7.03
CA VAL A 46 -11.29 4.00 7.80
C VAL A 46 -10.76 3.29 9.03
N ALA A 47 -9.44 3.26 9.18
CA ALA A 47 -8.78 2.80 10.39
C ALA A 47 -8.52 4.01 11.29
N THR A 48 -8.93 3.94 12.55
CA THR A 48 -8.70 5.00 13.54
C THR A 48 -7.81 4.49 14.66
N ALA A 49 -6.69 5.17 14.91
CA ALA A 49 -5.75 4.86 15.99
C ALA A 49 -5.19 6.16 16.58
N GLU A 50 -5.20 6.29 17.91
CA GLU A 50 -4.64 7.43 18.64
C GLU A 50 -5.07 8.81 18.08
N GLY A 51 -6.35 8.95 17.73
CA GLY A 51 -6.91 10.20 17.16
C GLY A 51 -6.55 10.46 15.70
N SER A 52 -5.72 9.61 15.09
CA SER A 52 -5.43 9.62 13.66
C SER A 52 -6.42 8.71 12.91
N ALA A 53 -6.88 9.16 11.74
CA ALA A 53 -7.75 8.39 10.86
C ALA A 53 -7.07 8.22 9.50
N VAL A 54 -6.99 6.97 9.04
CA VAL A 54 -6.44 6.61 7.73
C VAL A 54 -7.54 5.98 6.90
N ALA A 55 -7.85 6.59 5.76
CA ALA A 55 -8.73 5.99 4.77
C ALA A 55 -7.96 4.94 3.97
N LEU A 56 -8.49 3.73 3.91
CA LEU A 56 -8.00 2.62 3.10
C LEU A 56 -8.95 2.40 1.94
N ASP A 57 -8.39 2.12 0.75
CA ASP A 57 -9.18 1.58 -0.34
C ASP A 57 -9.57 0.12 -0.10
N LEU A 58 -10.38 -0.45 -0.99
CA LEU A 58 -10.92 -1.81 -0.84
C LEU A 58 -9.83 -2.89 -0.88
N ASP A 59 -8.80 -2.72 -1.71
CA ASP A 59 -7.70 -3.69 -1.80
C ASP A 59 -6.86 -3.67 -0.53
N GLN A 60 -6.50 -2.47 -0.06
CA GLN A 60 -5.77 -2.29 1.18
C GLN A 60 -6.56 -2.88 2.35
N ALA A 61 -7.86 -2.60 2.45
CA ALA A 61 -8.72 -3.16 3.49
C ALA A 61 -8.78 -4.70 3.42
N HIS A 62 -8.92 -5.26 2.21
CA HIS A 62 -8.96 -6.70 2.00
C HIS A 62 -7.66 -7.37 2.46
N PHE A 63 -6.50 -6.93 1.98
CA PHE A 63 -5.22 -7.54 2.32
C PHE A 63 -4.81 -7.27 3.78
N THR A 64 -5.10 -6.09 4.34
CA THR A 64 -4.93 -5.82 5.77
C THR A 64 -5.74 -6.80 6.61
N SER A 65 -6.98 -7.12 6.23
CA SER A 65 -7.81 -8.09 6.96
C SER A 65 -7.20 -9.50 6.97
N ILE A 66 -6.53 -9.91 5.88
CA ILE A 66 -5.81 -11.18 5.80
C ILE A 66 -4.60 -11.16 6.73
N ILE A 67 -3.78 -10.11 6.67
CA ILE A 67 -2.58 -9.95 7.50
C ILE A 67 -2.93 -10.02 8.99
N VAL A 68 -3.88 -9.18 9.42
CA VAL A 68 -4.32 -9.12 10.82
C VAL A 68 -5.03 -10.41 11.22
N GLY A 69 -5.94 -10.92 10.38
CA GLY A 69 -6.71 -12.12 10.65
C GLY A 69 -5.82 -13.35 10.85
N LEU A 70 -4.75 -13.50 10.05
CA LEU A 70 -3.80 -14.60 10.22
C LEU A 70 -2.94 -14.46 11.47
N SER A 71 -2.55 -13.23 11.87
CA SER A 71 -1.89 -13.00 13.16
C SER A 71 -2.74 -13.49 14.32
N VAL A 72 -4.04 -13.14 14.31
CA VAL A 72 -5.01 -13.54 15.33
C VAL A 72 -5.22 -15.06 15.32
N ARG A 73 -5.44 -15.67 14.15
CA ARG A 73 -5.62 -17.13 14.03
C ARG A 73 -4.41 -17.92 14.54
N ARG A 74 -3.21 -17.36 14.40
CA ARG A 74 -1.96 -17.96 14.89
C ARG A 74 -1.69 -17.68 16.37
N GLY A 75 -2.51 -16.87 17.04
CA GLY A 75 -2.28 -16.48 18.44
C GLY A 75 -1.03 -15.62 18.63
N LEU A 76 -0.58 -14.91 17.59
CA LEU A 76 0.59 -14.04 17.68
C LEU A 76 0.23 -12.73 18.39
N ALA A 77 1.21 -12.13 19.06
CA ALA A 77 1.05 -10.80 19.66
C ALA A 77 0.57 -9.79 18.60
N PRO A 78 -0.29 -8.80 18.96
CA PRO A 78 -0.79 -7.79 18.01
C PRO A 78 0.30 -7.08 17.21
N ARG A 79 1.50 -6.95 17.81
CA ARG A 79 2.69 -6.39 17.15
C ARG A 79 3.10 -7.14 15.88
N ALA A 80 2.84 -8.44 15.76
CA ALA A 80 3.14 -9.20 14.54
C ALA A 80 2.39 -8.62 13.34
N ALA A 81 1.10 -8.34 13.51
CA ALA A 81 0.30 -7.68 12.49
C ALA A 81 0.83 -6.28 12.17
N SER A 82 1.25 -5.50 13.17
CA SER A 82 1.87 -4.18 12.94
C SER A 82 3.14 -4.27 12.09
N ILE A 83 4.02 -5.22 12.38
CA ILE A 83 5.27 -5.44 11.63
C ILE A 83 4.97 -5.89 10.19
N ALA A 84 4.05 -6.84 10.01
CA ALA A 84 3.65 -7.31 8.69
C ALA A 84 2.99 -6.20 7.87
N MET A 85 2.10 -5.39 8.46
CA MET A 85 1.48 -4.25 7.79
C MET A 85 2.51 -3.19 7.41
N ALA A 86 3.45 -2.85 8.31
CA ALA A 86 4.52 -1.91 8.00
C ALA A 86 5.38 -2.41 6.82
N THR A 87 5.69 -3.71 6.80
CA THR A 87 6.42 -4.33 5.69
C THR A 87 5.62 -4.25 4.39
N ALA A 88 4.38 -4.74 4.37
CA ALA A 88 3.55 -4.74 3.16
C ALA A 88 3.29 -3.31 2.64
N TYR A 89 3.16 -2.34 3.54
CA TYR A 89 3.04 -0.93 3.17
C TYR A 89 4.31 -0.43 2.46
N GLN A 90 5.49 -0.74 2.99
CA GLN A 90 6.76 -0.31 2.42
C GLN A 90 7.08 -1.02 1.09
N GLU A 91 6.67 -2.27 0.93
CA GLU A 91 6.95 -3.07 -0.28
C GLU A 91 5.97 -2.78 -1.41
N THR A 92 4.67 -2.64 -1.11
CA THR A 92 3.61 -2.60 -2.14
C THR A 92 2.53 -1.55 -1.91
N GLY A 93 2.57 -0.82 -0.79
CA GLY A 93 1.43 -0.02 -0.34
C GLY A 93 0.23 -0.89 0.05
N ILE A 94 0.48 -2.13 0.50
CA ILE A 94 -0.53 -3.14 0.86
C ILE A 94 -1.32 -3.61 -0.37
N ARG A 95 -0.62 -4.01 -1.44
CA ARG A 95 -1.20 -4.53 -2.68
C ARG A 95 -0.53 -5.84 -3.08
N ASN A 96 -1.31 -6.74 -3.69
CA ASN A 96 -0.79 -8.01 -4.17
C ASN A 96 -0.34 -7.89 -5.63
N LEU A 97 0.91 -7.47 -5.84
CA LEU A 97 1.46 -7.17 -7.17
C LEU A 97 2.07 -8.41 -7.83
N ASP A 98 1.83 -8.61 -9.13
CA ASP A 98 2.39 -9.72 -9.91
C ASP A 98 3.74 -9.40 -10.58
N TYR A 99 4.28 -8.21 -10.28
CA TYR A 99 5.55 -7.65 -10.71
C TYR A 99 6.29 -6.99 -9.53
N GLY A 100 7.57 -6.68 -9.75
CA GLY A 100 8.48 -6.14 -8.76
C GLY A 100 9.92 -6.04 -9.29
N ASP A 101 10.86 -5.75 -8.40
CA ASP A 101 12.29 -5.88 -8.74
C ASP A 101 12.66 -7.35 -8.98
N ARG A 102 13.34 -7.64 -10.08
CA ARG A 102 13.72 -9.01 -10.51
C ARG A 102 12.51 -9.95 -10.59
N ASP A 103 12.47 -10.99 -9.75
CA ASP A 103 11.38 -11.97 -9.64
C ASP A 103 10.51 -11.76 -8.40
N SER A 104 10.59 -10.59 -7.76
CA SER A 104 9.77 -10.24 -6.59
C SER A 104 8.30 -10.12 -6.96
N VAL A 105 7.43 -10.69 -6.12
CA VAL A 105 5.97 -10.68 -6.31
C VAL A 105 5.24 -10.69 -4.97
N GLY A 106 3.94 -10.43 -5.02
CA GLY A 106 3.02 -10.55 -3.91
C GLY A 106 3.08 -9.40 -2.90
N LEU A 107 2.31 -9.54 -1.82
CA LEU A 107 2.13 -8.53 -0.76
C LEU A 107 3.44 -7.99 -0.16
N PHE A 108 4.44 -8.86 -0.02
CA PHE A 108 5.69 -8.58 0.67
C PHE A 108 6.89 -8.48 -0.29
N GLN A 109 6.65 -8.42 -1.61
CA GLN A 109 7.69 -8.41 -2.66
C GLN A 109 8.77 -9.48 -2.42
N GLN A 110 8.33 -10.70 -2.11
CA GLN A 110 9.19 -11.83 -1.85
C GLN A 110 9.63 -12.48 -3.17
N ARG A 111 10.81 -13.11 -3.17
CA ARG A 111 11.42 -13.67 -4.38
C ARG A 111 11.41 -15.21 -4.36
N PRO A 112 10.89 -15.87 -5.41
CA PRO A 112 11.04 -17.30 -5.57
C PRO A 112 12.48 -17.79 -5.59
N SER A 113 13.36 -17.04 -6.27
CA SER A 113 14.81 -17.33 -6.31
C SER A 113 15.49 -17.29 -4.94
N GLN A 114 14.85 -16.72 -3.92
CA GLN A 114 15.32 -16.70 -2.54
C GLN A 114 14.58 -17.72 -1.68
N GLY A 115 13.89 -18.72 -2.24
CA GLY A 115 13.31 -19.80 -1.44
C GLY A 115 12.10 -19.40 -0.58
N TRP A 116 11.52 -18.21 -0.80
CA TRP A 116 10.27 -17.82 -0.18
C TRP A 116 9.09 -18.70 -0.61
N GLY A 117 9.12 -19.25 -1.82
CA GLY A 117 8.09 -20.12 -2.40
C GLY A 117 8.08 -20.02 -3.93
N THR A 118 7.15 -20.69 -4.59
CA THR A 118 6.93 -20.48 -6.04
C THR A 118 6.20 -19.15 -6.29
N LYS A 119 6.29 -18.58 -7.51
CA LYS A 119 5.51 -17.37 -7.87
C LYS A 119 4.02 -17.53 -7.56
N ALA A 120 3.43 -18.69 -7.86
CA ALA A 120 2.01 -18.97 -7.57
C ALA A 120 1.69 -18.93 -6.07
N GLN A 121 2.59 -19.47 -5.24
CA GLN A 121 2.45 -19.40 -3.79
C GLN A 121 2.61 -17.98 -3.25
N LEU A 122 3.56 -17.20 -3.77
CA LEU A 122 3.77 -15.82 -3.32
C LEU A 122 2.66 -14.87 -3.78
N MET A 123 1.96 -15.20 -4.87
CA MET A 123 0.73 -14.50 -5.28
C MET A 123 -0.49 -14.86 -4.44
N ASP A 124 -0.44 -15.94 -3.65
CA ASP A 124 -1.49 -16.23 -2.66
C ASP A 124 -1.22 -15.43 -1.38
N PRO A 125 -2.07 -14.44 -1.04
CA PRO A 125 -1.86 -13.60 0.13
C PRO A 125 -1.90 -14.40 1.45
N TYR A 126 -2.60 -15.54 1.50
CA TYR A 126 -2.63 -16.39 2.69
C TYR A 126 -1.30 -17.12 2.88
N TYR A 127 -0.74 -17.68 1.80
CA TYR A 127 0.57 -18.31 1.84
C TYR A 127 1.66 -17.30 2.19
N ALA A 128 1.73 -16.19 1.45
CA ALA A 128 2.79 -15.18 1.63
C ALA A 128 2.80 -14.61 3.06
N THR A 129 1.62 -14.33 3.62
CA THR A 129 1.48 -13.86 5.01
C THR A 129 1.91 -14.90 6.03
N ASN A 130 1.51 -16.17 5.87
CA ASN A 130 1.96 -17.22 6.79
C ASN A 130 3.47 -17.42 6.71
N LYS A 131 4.03 -17.41 5.51
CA LYS A 131 5.47 -17.54 5.29
C LYS A 131 6.25 -16.37 5.92
N PHE A 132 5.72 -15.15 5.81
CA PHE A 132 6.27 -13.98 6.51
C PHE A 132 6.29 -14.19 8.04
N TYR A 133 5.18 -14.64 8.62
CA TYR A 133 5.13 -14.90 10.05
C TYR A 133 6.03 -16.06 10.50
N ASP A 134 6.20 -17.10 9.67
CA ASP A 134 7.14 -18.20 9.95
C ASP A 134 8.59 -17.71 10.02
N ALA A 135 8.93 -16.69 9.24
CA ALA A 135 10.22 -16.02 9.30
C ALA A 135 10.32 -15.07 10.51
N LEU A 136 9.27 -14.29 10.78
CA LEU A 136 9.21 -13.35 11.90
C LEU A 136 9.48 -14.01 13.25
N VAL A 137 8.80 -15.12 13.55
CA VAL A 137 8.91 -15.77 14.87
C VAL A 137 10.27 -16.41 15.14
N LYS A 138 11.14 -16.52 14.12
CA LYS A 138 12.52 -17.00 14.27
C LYS A 138 13.49 -15.88 14.68
N ILE A 139 13.07 -14.62 14.57
CA ILE A 139 13.90 -13.47 14.91
C ILE A 139 13.82 -13.24 16.41
N LYS A 140 14.97 -13.19 17.08
CA LYS A 140 15.04 -12.85 18.50
C LYS A 140 14.50 -11.44 18.75
N ASP A 141 13.77 -11.28 19.86
CA ASP A 141 13.28 -9.99 20.35
C ASP A 141 12.33 -9.26 19.36
N TRP A 142 11.67 -9.98 18.45
CA TRP A 142 10.75 -9.38 17.49
C TRP A 142 9.55 -8.67 18.13
N GLU A 143 9.16 -9.11 19.33
CA GLU A 143 8.07 -8.52 20.10
C GLU A 143 8.40 -7.16 20.71
N THR A 144 9.67 -6.80 20.84
CA THR A 144 10.11 -5.60 21.57
C THR A 144 11.05 -4.71 20.77
N GLY A 145 11.77 -5.27 19.79
CA GLY A 145 12.69 -4.54 18.92
C GLY A 145 11.98 -3.53 18.00
N ASP A 146 12.76 -2.62 17.42
CA ASP A 146 12.26 -1.64 16.46
C ASP A 146 11.55 -2.31 15.27
N VAL A 147 10.40 -1.74 14.86
CA VAL A 147 9.54 -2.34 13.82
C VAL A 147 10.28 -2.41 12.48
N ASN A 148 11.02 -1.36 12.12
CA ASN A 148 11.71 -1.30 10.84
C ASN A 148 12.88 -2.28 10.80
N ASP A 149 13.66 -2.36 11.89
CA ASP A 149 14.78 -3.30 11.99
C ASP A 149 14.30 -4.76 11.96
N ILE A 150 13.17 -5.05 12.61
CA ILE A 150 12.58 -6.39 12.56
C ILE A 150 12.05 -6.70 11.17
N ALA A 151 11.29 -5.80 10.55
CA ALA A 151 10.79 -5.97 9.19
C ALA A 151 11.92 -6.27 8.19
N GLN A 152 13.02 -5.50 8.27
CA GLN A 152 14.19 -5.73 7.43
C GLN A 152 14.84 -7.09 7.69
N ARG A 153 14.96 -7.51 8.96
CA ARG A 153 15.48 -8.84 9.30
C ARG A 153 14.58 -9.96 8.77
N VAL A 154 13.26 -9.82 8.80
CA VAL A 154 12.34 -10.81 8.22
C VAL A 154 12.63 -10.98 6.73
N GLN A 155 12.69 -9.88 5.98
CA GLN A 155 12.95 -9.95 4.55
C GLN A 155 14.28 -10.62 4.24
N ARG A 156 15.36 -10.29 4.98
CA ARG A 156 16.66 -10.95 4.83
C ARG A 156 16.65 -12.43 5.21
N SER A 157 15.82 -12.84 6.17
CA SER A 157 15.81 -14.23 6.66
C SER A 157 15.30 -15.26 5.66
N GLY A 158 14.56 -14.82 4.63
CA GLY A 158 14.21 -15.67 3.51
C GLY A 158 15.19 -15.56 2.35
N TYR A 159 16.48 -15.32 2.62
CA TYR A 159 17.57 -15.48 1.65
C TYR A 159 18.35 -16.74 2.07
N PRO A 160 18.19 -17.90 1.41
CA PRO A 160 19.11 -19.02 1.60
C PRO A 160 20.48 -18.59 1.10
N GLU A 161 21.51 -18.86 1.92
CA GLU A 161 22.92 -18.74 1.57
C GLU A 161 23.27 -19.63 0.36
#